data_AF-A0A959ESE5-F1
#
_entry.id   AF-A0A959ESE5-F1
#
_cell.length_a   1.000
_cell.length_b   1.000
_cell.length_c   1.000
_cell.angle_alpha   90.00
_cell.angle_beta   90.00
_cell.angle_gamma   90.00
#
_symmetry.space_group_name_H-M   'P 1'
#
loop_
_entity.id
_entity.type
_entity.pdbx_description
1 polymer ?
#
loop_
_entity_poly.entity_id
_entity_poly.type
_entity_poly.pdbx_seq_one_letter_code
_entity_poly.pdbx_strand_id
1 'polypeptide(L)' 'RSSMTDLILMKLLRIKQIEDNEGKTLISEGLDANYRDIVNYAIFALILLEEEHAGAEEKGA' A
#
# COMPACT_ATOMS: atom_id res chain seq x y z
N ARG A 1 5.74 -0.01 11.62
CA ARG A 1 5.82 -0.77 10.34
C ARG A 1 4.51 -1.47 9.94
N SER A 2 3.62 -1.89 10.85
CA SER A 2 2.39 -2.60 10.46
C SER A 2 1.44 -1.81 9.55
N SER A 3 1.33 -0.48 9.67
CA SER A 3 0.26 0.25 8.98
C SER A 3 0.35 0.29 7.44
N MET A 4 1.53 0.25 6.84
CA MET A 4 1.66 0.37 5.38
C MET A 4 1.46 -0.97 4.66
N THR A 5 1.94 -2.06 5.28
CA THR A 5 1.63 -3.42 4.83
C THR A 5 0.14 -3.72 4.96
N ASP A 6 -0.51 -3.27 6.04
CA ASP A 6 -1.95 -3.42 6.23
C ASP A 6 -2.75 -2.67 5.14
N LEU A 7 -2.34 -1.46 4.78
CA LEU A 7 -2.95 -0.69 3.68
C LEU A 7 -2.82 -1.40 2.32
N ILE A 8 -1.65 -1.97 2.03
CA ILE A 8 -1.43 -2.79 0.82
C ILE A 8 -2.33 -4.02 0.83
N LEU A 9 -2.40 -4.74 1.95
CA LEU A 9 -3.23 -5.94 2.09
C LEU A 9 -4.72 -5.61 1.89
N MET A 10 -5.19 -4.50 2.45
CA MET A 10 -6.58 -4.06 2.26
C MET A 10 -6.90 -3.78 0.77
N LYS A 11 -6.00 -3.12 0.03
CA LYS A 11 -6.20 -2.88 -1.41
C LYS A 11 -6.17 -4.17 -2.23
N LEU A 12 -5.30 -5.13 -1.88
CA LEU A 12 -5.28 -6.47 -2.50
C LEU A 12 -6.59 -7.23 -2.26
N LEU A 13 -7.08 -7.23 -1.02
CA LEU A 13 -8.38 -7.84 -0.69
C LEU A 13 -9.53 -7.17 -1.44
N ARG A 14 -9.45 -5.84 -1.64
CA ARG A 14 -10.45 -5.11 -2.42
C ARG A 14 -10.44 -5.51 -3.89
N ILE A 15 -9.28 -5.61 -4.51
CA ILE A 15 -9.13 -6.09 -5.90
C ILE A 15 -9.76 -7.48 -6.04
N LYS A 16 -9.37 -8.41 -5.17
CA LYS A 16 -9.93 -9.77 -5.18
C LYS A 16 -11.46 -9.75 -5.06
N GLN A 17 -12.02 -8.93 -4.18
CA GLN A 17 -13.47 -8.81 -4.02
C GLN A 17 -14.14 -8.25 -5.29
N ILE A 18 -13.52 -7.33 -6.00
CA ILE A 18 -14.06 -6.78 -7.26
C ILE A 18 -14.03 -7.85 -8.35
N GLU A 19 -12.94 -8.62 -8.46
CA GLU A 19 -12.81 -9.74 -9.39
C GLU A 19 -13.83 -10.85 -9.09
N ASP A 20 -13.99 -11.24 -7.82
CA ASP A 20 -14.97 -12.22 -7.38
C ASP A 20 -16.42 -11.76 -7.65
N ASN A 21 -16.65 -10.45 -7.77
CA ASN A 21 -17.94 -9.84 -8.16
C ASN A 21 -18.08 -9.59 -9.67
N GLU A 22 -17.23 -10.19 -10.52
CA GLU A 22 -17.21 -10.00 -11.98
C GLU A 22 -17.05 -8.53 -12.39
N GLY A 23 -16.30 -7.75 -11.61
CA GLY A 23 -16.10 -6.32 -11.84
C GLY A 23 -17.29 -5.44 -11.46
N LYS A 24 -18.38 -6.00 -10.92
CA LYS A 24 -19.55 -5.22 -10.48
C LYS A 24 -19.25 -4.54 -9.15
N THR A 25 -19.34 -3.22 -9.14
CA THR A 25 -19.18 -2.41 -7.92
C THR A 25 -20.30 -1.40 -7.79
N LEU A 26 -20.90 -1.26 -6.60
CA LEU A 26 -21.95 -0.26 -6.34
C LEU A 26 -21.39 1.16 -6.36
N ILE A 27 -20.36 1.40 -5.55
CA ILE A 27 -19.64 2.68 -5.42
C ILE A 27 -18.20 2.31 -5.08
N SER A 28 -17.35 2.22 -6.09
CA SER A 28 -15.93 1.89 -5.90
C SER A 28 -15.11 2.57 -6.97
N GLU A 29 -13.91 2.97 -6.58
CA GLU A 29 -12.84 3.18 -7.54
C GLU A 29 -12.52 1.85 -8.25
N GLY A 30 -12.11 1.93 -9.51
CA GLY A 30 -11.80 0.78 -10.36
C GLY A 30 -10.53 0.03 -9.94
N LEU A 31 -10.26 -1.09 -10.59
CA LEU A 31 -9.07 -1.92 -10.31
C LEU A 31 -7.76 -1.14 -10.46
N ASP A 32 -7.63 -0.34 -11.52
CA ASP A 32 -6.42 0.44 -11.81
C ASP A 32 -6.05 1.41 -10.67
N ALA A 33 -7.06 2.03 -10.06
CA ALA A 33 -6.86 2.92 -8.91
C ALA A 33 -6.31 2.14 -7.70
N ASN A 34 -6.88 0.96 -7.42
CA ASN A 34 -6.42 0.12 -6.31
C ASN A 34 -4.99 -0.39 -6.53
N TYR A 35 -4.63 -0.78 -7.76
CA TYR A 35 -3.25 -1.16 -8.09
C TYR A 35 -2.28 0.00 -7.92
N ARG A 36 -2.67 1.21 -8.33
CA ARG A 36 -1.87 2.42 -8.16
C ARG A 36 -1.63 2.74 -6.69
N ASP A 37 -2.65 2.58 -5.85
CA ASP A 37 -2.53 2.80 -4.41
C ASP A 37 -1.55 1.82 -3.76
N ILE A 38 -1.58 0.53 -4.14
CA ILE A 38 -0.60 -0.46 -3.66
C ILE A 38 0.83 -0.01 -3.97
N VAL A 39 1.09 0.43 -5.21
CA VAL A 39 2.41 0.91 -5.61
C VAL A 39 2.81 2.15 -4.82
N ASN A 40 1.90 3.11 -4.63
CA ASN A 40 2.17 4.31 -3.84
C ASN A 40 2.50 3.97 -2.38
N TYR A 41 1.73 3.09 -1.74
CA TYR A 41 2.00 2.67 -0.36
C TYR A 41 3.32 1.91 -0.22
N ALA A 42 3.68 1.09 -1.21
CA ALA A 42 4.97 0.42 -1.24
C ALA A 42 6.13 1.43 -1.34
N ILE A 43 6.01 2.44 -2.21
CA ILE A 43 7.02 3.50 -2.34
C ILE A 43 7.15 4.29 -1.03
N PHE A 44 6.03 4.70 -0.42
CA PHE A 44 6.07 5.41 0.86
C PHE A 44 6.68 4.55 1.98
N ALA A 45 6.39 3.24 2.00
CA ALA A 45 7.04 2.34 2.93
C ALA A 45 8.56 2.33 2.74
N LEU A 46 9.05 2.26 1.50
CA LEU A 46 10.48 2.30 1.21
C LEU A 46 11.13 3.61 1.64
N ILE A 47 10.48 4.76 1.38
CA ILE A 47 10.98 6.07 1.83
C ILE A 47 11.10 6.12 3.35
N LEU A 48 10.07 5.67 4.07
CA LEU A 48 10.08 5.65 5.54
C LEU A 48 11.16 4.73 6.10
N LEU A 49 11.44 3.60 5.44
CA LEU A 49 12.51 2.68 5.83
C LEU A 49 13.89 3.32 5.65
N GLU A 50 14.09 4.03 4.54
CA GLU A 50 15.33 4.76 4.26
C GLU A 50 15.58 5.88 5.28
N GLU A 51 14.55 6.68 5.59
CA GLU A 51 14.64 7.75 6.59
C GLU A 51 14.92 7.20 8.00
N GLU A 52 14.31 6.08 8.37
CA GLU A 52 14.57 5.38 9.63
C GLU A 52 16.04 4.92 9.72
N HIS A 53 16.59 4.37 8.64
CA HIS A 53 18.00 3.96 8.59
C HIS A 53 18.95 5.16 8.64
N ALA A 54 18.70 6.22 7.86
CA ALA A 54 19.53 7.43 7.87
C ALA A 54 19.58 8.09 9.26
N GLY A 55 18.43 8.18 9.96
CA GLY A 55 18.37 8.73 11.31
C GLY A 55 18.96 7.82 12.39
N ALA A 56 19.15 6.52 12.12
CA ALA A 56 19.83 5.59 13.01
C ALA A 56 21.36 5.70 12.91
N GLU A 57 21.89 5.92 11.70
CA GLU A 57 23.33 6.17 11.48
C GLU A 57 23.78 7.48 12.15
N GLU A 58 22.96 8.52 12.09
CA GLU A 58 23.26 9.83 12.70
C GLU A 58 23.25 9.80 14.24
N LYS A 59 22.52 8.86 14.86
CA LYS A 59 22.45 8.68 16.33
C LYS A 59 23.49 7.71 16.87
N GLY A 60 24.13 6.93 16.01
CA GLY A 60 25.21 5.99 16.36
C GLY A 60 26.61 6.60 16.29
N ALA A 61 26.73 7.86 15.85
CA ALA A 61 27.96 8.63 15.75
C ALA A 61 28.15 9.63 16.91
#